data_AF-A0A517WZH1-F1
#
_entry.id   AF-A0A517WZH1-F1
#
_cell.length_a   1.000
_cell.length_b   1.000
_cell.length_c   1.000
_cell.angle_alpha   90.00
_cell.angle_beta   90.00
_cell.angle_gamma   90.00
#
_symmetry.space_group_name_H-M   'P 1'
#
loop_
_entity.id
_entity.type
_entity.pdbx_description
1 polymer ?
#
loop_
_entity_poly.entity_id
_entity_poly.type
_entity_poly.pdbx_seq_one_letter_code
_entity_poly.pdbx_strand_id
1 'polypeptide(L)'
;MSTSNQSPVPDIETLTAQFQKLNKRKIESERDLVNAEKHLNDLKQQAQDEYGTDHLDELKEKLEQIKTENERKRAEYHQTLEQIETELTKIETEHQTTDAS
;
A
#
# COMPACT_ATOMS: atom_id res chain seq x y z
N MET A 1 20.73 -0.35 58.70
CA MET A 1 21.21 1.01 58.37
C MET A 1 20.39 1.51 57.19
N SER A 2 19.40 2.35 57.44
CA SER A 2 18.51 2.87 56.40
C SER A 2 19.07 4.20 55.91
N THR A 3 19.73 4.21 54.77
CA THR A 3 20.09 5.45 54.06
C THR A 3 18.86 5.90 53.28
N SER A 4 18.10 6.80 53.90
CA SER A 4 16.98 7.49 53.25
C SER A 4 17.55 8.35 52.12
N ASN A 5 17.41 7.87 50.89
CA ASN A 5 17.92 8.54 49.69
C ASN A 5 16.89 9.59 49.24
N GLN A 6 16.85 10.74 49.92
CA GLN A 6 16.07 11.88 49.46
C GLN A 6 16.95 12.76 48.57
N SER A 7 16.75 12.66 47.26
CA SER A 7 17.29 13.64 46.30
C SER A 7 16.66 15.01 46.59
N PRO A 8 17.43 16.11 46.58
CA PRO A 8 16.90 17.44 46.84
C PRO A 8 15.86 17.81 45.77
N VAL A 9 14.74 18.40 46.20
CA VAL A 9 13.73 18.94 45.29
C VAL A 9 14.41 20.02 44.43
N PRO A 10 14.35 19.93 43.09
CA PRO A 10 14.96 20.92 42.21
C PRO A 10 14.41 22.32 42.48
N ASP A 11 15.23 23.35 42.30
CA ASP A 11 14.77 24.73 42.43
C ASP A 11 13.71 25.09 41.38
N ILE A 12 13.00 26.20 41.63
CA ILE A 12 11.88 26.66 40.79
C ILE A 12 12.32 26.94 39.36
N GLU A 13 13.55 27.42 39.16
CA GLU A 13 14.10 27.69 37.82
C GLU A 13 14.29 26.40 37.02
N THR A 14 14.82 25.35 37.67
CA THR A 14 15.00 24.02 37.11
C THR A 14 13.66 23.38 36.78
N LEU A 15 12.68 23.49 37.68
CA LEU A 15 11.31 22.99 37.43
C LEU A 15 10.65 23.74 36.26
N THR A 16 10.84 25.06 36.17
CA THR A 16 10.32 25.89 35.07
C THR A 16 10.94 25.51 33.74
N ALA A 17 12.26 25.32 33.68
CA ALA A 17 12.96 24.89 32.48
C ALA A 17 12.53 23.49 32.03
N GLN A 18 12.33 22.56 32.98
CA GLN A 18 11.81 21.22 32.70
C GLN A 18 10.38 21.28 32.15
N PHE A 19 9.52 22.09 32.76
CA PHE A 19 8.16 22.31 32.28
C PHE A 19 8.14 22.87 30.86
N GLN A 20 8.93 23.89 30.56
CA GLN A 20 9.02 24.46 29.22
C GLN A 20 9.49 23.43 28.18
N LYS A 21 10.48 22.60 28.53
CA LYS A 21 10.96 21.50 27.67
C LYS A 21 9.87 20.46 27.43
N LEU A 22 9.14 20.05 28.47
CA LEU A 22 8.04 19.09 28.36
C LEU A 22 6.87 19.65 27.55
N ASN A 23 6.52 20.92 27.77
CA ASN A 23 5.46 21.59 27.03
C ASN A 23 5.80 21.71 25.53
N LYS A 24 7.05 22.03 25.20
CA LYS A 24 7.53 22.03 23.81
C LYS A 24 7.39 20.65 23.17
N ARG A 25 7.83 19.59 23.86
CA ARG A 25 7.69 18.21 23.36
C ARG A 25 6.24 17.78 23.20
N LYS A 26 5.36 18.21 24.10
CA LYS A 26 3.91 17.96 24.01
C LYS A 26 3.35 18.58 22.73
N ILE A 27 3.65 19.85 22.47
CA ILE A 27 3.19 20.55 21.26
C ILE A 27 3.71 19.86 19.98
N GLU A 28 4.99 19.47 19.96
CA GLU A 28 5.58 18.73 18.84
C GLU A 28 4.85 17.39 18.60
N SER A 29 4.60 16.63 19.67
CA SER A 29 3.92 15.33 19.59
C SER A 29 2.45 15.47 19.18
N GLU A 30 1.75 16.51 19.65
CA GLU A 30 0.37 16.81 19.24
C GLU A 30 0.30 17.17 17.76
N ARG A 31 1.26 17.94 17.24
CA ARG A 31 1.34 18.26 15.82
C ARG A 31 1.60 17.00 14.98
N ASP A 32 2.51 16.15 15.43
CA ASP A 32 2.85 14.93 14.72
C ASP A 32 1.67 13.93 14.71
N LEU A 33 0.89 13.87 15.80
CA LEU A 33 -0.35 13.11 15.86
C LEU A 33 -1.37 13.61 14.84
N VAL A 34 -1.65 14.92 14.79
CA VAL A 34 -2.59 15.52 13.83
C VAL A 34 -2.16 15.22 12.38
N ASN A 35 -0.86 15.27 12.08
CA ASN A 35 -0.34 14.94 10.75
C ASN A 35 -0.53 13.45 10.42
N ALA A 36 -0.26 12.56 11.37
CA ALA A 36 -0.43 11.12 11.18
C ALA A 36 -1.91 10.74 10.99
N GLU A 37 -2.82 11.34 11.77
CA GLU A 37 -4.26 11.17 11.62
C GLU A 37 -4.76 11.65 10.26
N LYS A 38 -4.26 12.81 9.79
CA LYS A 38 -4.58 13.31 8.46
C LYS A 38 -4.12 12.33 7.37
N HIS A 39 -2.87 11.90 7.40
CA HIS A 39 -2.35 10.93 6.42
C HIS A 39 -3.12 9.61 6.46
N LEU A 40 -3.53 9.14 7.64
CA LEU A 40 -4.33 7.93 7.76
C LEU A 40 -5.71 8.10 7.11
N ASN A 41 -6.37 9.25 7.31
CA ASN A 41 -7.65 9.55 6.68
C ASN A 41 -7.52 9.68 5.16
N ASP A 42 -6.47 10.34 4.67
CA ASP A 42 -6.19 10.46 3.23
C ASP A 42 -6.01 9.07 2.60
N LEU A 43 -5.25 8.17 3.24
CA LEU A 43 -5.06 6.79 2.79
C LEU A 43 -6.36 5.97 2.82
N LYS A 44 -7.18 6.13 3.86
CA LYS A 44 -8.49 5.47 3.96
C LYS A 44 -9.43 5.94 2.85
N GLN A 45 -9.46 7.24 2.57
CA GLN A 45 -10.28 7.80 1.49
C GLN A 45 -9.80 7.29 0.13
N GLN A 46 -8.49 7.27 -0.12
CA GLN A 46 -7.93 6.72 -1.36
C GLN A 46 -8.30 5.24 -1.53
N ALA A 47 -8.22 4.45 -0.44
CA ALA A 47 -8.63 3.05 -0.48
C ALA A 47 -10.13 2.88 -0.78
N GLN A 48 -10.97 3.71 -0.16
CA GLN A 48 -12.41 3.74 -0.41
C GLN A 48 -12.73 4.14 -1.86
N ASP A 49 -12.03 5.12 -2.43
CA ASP A 49 -12.27 5.62 -3.78
C ASP A 49 -11.77 4.64 -4.86
N GLU A 50 -10.60 4.03 -4.68
CA GLU A 50 -10.00 3.11 -5.66
C GLU A 50 -10.58 1.70 -5.58
N TYR A 51 -10.85 1.20 -4.37
CA TYR A 51 -11.21 -0.21 -4.14
C TYR A 51 -12.59 -0.40 -3.51
N GLY A 52 -13.26 0.67 -3.09
CA GLY A 52 -14.58 0.63 -2.45
C GLY A 52 -14.56 0.25 -0.97
N THR A 53 -13.38 0.11 -0.36
CA THR A 53 -13.21 -0.29 1.04
C THR A 53 -11.86 0.17 1.59
N ASP A 54 -11.79 0.56 2.86
CA ASP A 54 -10.56 0.86 3.60
C ASP A 54 -10.11 -0.29 4.53
N HIS A 55 -10.81 -1.42 4.48
CA HIS A 55 -10.49 -2.60 5.28
C HIS A 55 -9.36 -3.42 4.65
N LEU A 56 -8.25 -3.56 5.40
CA LEU A 56 -7.04 -4.24 4.93
C LEU A 56 -7.30 -5.67 4.42
N ASP A 57 -8.17 -6.43 5.08
CA ASP A 57 -8.45 -7.81 4.68
C ASP A 57 -9.30 -7.87 3.41
N GLU A 58 -10.25 -6.94 3.24
CA GLU A 58 -11.04 -6.82 2.00
C GLU A 58 -10.17 -6.35 0.82
N LEU A 59 -9.20 -5.46 1.05
CA LEU A 59 -8.22 -5.04 0.05
C LEU A 59 -7.34 -6.22 -0.41
N LYS A 60 -6.91 -7.09 0.52
CA LYS A 60 -6.15 -8.30 0.17
C LYS A 60 -6.97 -9.28 -0.65
N GLU A 61 -8.24 -9.47 -0.29
CA GLU A 61 -9.15 -10.34 -1.05
C GLU A 61 -9.37 -9.82 -2.47
N LYS A 62 -9.64 -8.51 -2.62
CA LYS A 62 -9.77 -7.86 -3.93
C LYS A 62 -8.48 -7.97 -4.76
N LEU A 63 -7.31 -7.81 -4.14
CA LEU A 63 -6.03 -7.98 -4.82
C LEU A 63 -5.88 -9.39 -5.38
N GLU A 64 -6.26 -10.42 -4.62
CA GLU A 64 -6.19 -11.80 -5.07
C GLU A 64 -7.17 -12.07 -6.21
N GLN A 65 -8.41 -11.60 -6.08
CA GLN A 65 -9.42 -11.68 -7.15
C GLN A 65 -8.92 -11.04 -8.45
N ILE A 66 -8.32 -9.84 -8.37
CA ILE A 66 -7.75 -9.14 -9.53
C ILE A 66 -6.60 -9.94 -10.15
N LYS A 67 -5.73 -10.54 -9.34
CA LYS A 67 -4.62 -11.38 -9.83
C LYS A 67 -5.14 -12.61 -10.56
N THR A 68 -6.06 -13.36 -9.97
CA THR A 68 -6.66 -14.55 -10.59
C THR A 68 -7.36 -14.19 -11.90
N GLU A 69 -8.09 -13.08 -11.93
CA GLU A 69 -8.77 -12.62 -13.14
C GLU A 69 -7.77 -12.19 -14.23
N ASN A 70 -6.66 -11.56 -13.85
CA ASN A 70 -5.58 -11.23 -14.80
C ASN A 70 -4.91 -12.48 -15.35
N GLU A 71 -4.65 -13.49 -14.52
CA GLU A 71 -4.09 -14.77 -14.96
C GLU A 71 -5.03 -15.48 -15.96
N ARG A 72 -6.33 -15.52 -15.67
CA ARG A 72 -7.36 -16.05 -16.58
C ARG A 72 -7.34 -15.32 -17.92
N LYS A 73 -7.40 -13.98 -17.90
CA LYS A 73 -7.35 -13.15 -19.11
C LYS A 73 -6.07 -13.38 -19.91
N ARG A 74 -4.92 -13.52 -19.25
CA ARG A 74 -3.64 -13.81 -19.91
C ARG A 74 -3.66 -15.16 -20.61
N ALA A 75 -4.22 -16.19 -19.98
CA ALA A 75 -4.34 -17.52 -20.58
C ALA A 75 -5.26 -17.49 -21.82
N GLU A 76 -6.40 -16.82 -21.73
CA GLU A 76 -7.34 -16.65 -22.86
C GLU A 76 -6.70 -15.89 -24.03
N TYR A 77 -5.96 -14.83 -23.71
CA TYR A 77 -5.25 -14.06 -24.72
C TYR A 77 -4.16 -14.89 -25.41
N HIS A 78 -3.41 -15.70 -24.65
CA HIS A 78 -2.41 -16.62 -25.20
C HIS A 78 -3.04 -17.64 -26.15
N GLN A 79 -4.13 -18.29 -25.74
CA GLN A 79 -4.84 -19.25 -26.58
C GLN A 79 -5.33 -18.59 -27.88
N THR A 80 -5.82 -17.35 -27.80
CA THR A 80 -6.26 -16.60 -28.98
C THR A 80 -5.10 -16.32 -29.93
N LEU A 81 -3.92 -15.96 -29.41
CA LEU A 81 -2.72 -15.77 -30.23
C LEU A 81 -2.28 -17.06 -30.92
N GLU A 82 -2.25 -18.19 -30.21
CA GLU A 82 -1.88 -19.49 -30.80
C GLU A 82 -2.84 -19.90 -31.92
N GLN A 83 -4.14 -19.63 -31.76
CA GLN A 83 -5.14 -19.85 -32.81
C GLN A 83 -4.87 -19.00 -34.05
N ILE A 84 -4.61 -17.70 -33.85
CA ILE A 84 -4.28 -16.78 -34.94
C ILE A 84 -3.01 -17.23 -35.66
N GLU A 85 -1.94 -17.59 -34.93
CA GLU A 85 -0.69 -18.08 -35.50
C GLU A 85 -0.90 -19.36 -36.31
N THR A 86 -1.73 -20.28 -35.81
CA THR A 86 -2.07 -21.53 -36.50
C THR A 86 -2.84 -21.24 -37.80
N GLU A 87 -3.84 -20.36 -37.75
CA GLU A 87 -4.62 -19.96 -38.92
C GLU A 87 -3.77 -19.25 -39.97
N LEU A 88 -2.88 -18.33 -39.55
CA LEU A 88 -1.94 -17.66 -40.44
C LEU A 88 -0.97 -18.64 -41.11
N THR A 89 -0.42 -19.59 -40.34
CA THR A 89 0.49 -20.62 -40.87
C THR A 89 -0.21 -21.49 -41.92
N LYS A 90 -1.48 -21.83 -41.67
CA LYS A 90 -2.30 -22.59 -42.61
C LYS A 90 -2.51 -21.82 -43.91
N ILE A 91 -2.89 -20.54 -43.83
CA ILE A 91 -3.06 -19.67 -45.00
C ILE A 91 -1.74 -19.56 -45.79
N GLU A 92 -0.61 -19.36 -45.09
CA GLU A 92 0.70 -19.26 -45.74
C GLU A 92 1.08 -20.55 -46.47
N THR A 93 0.80 -21.71 -45.87
CA THR A 93 1.05 -23.03 -46.49
C THR A 93 0.15 -23.26 -47.72
N GLU A 94 -1.13 -22.90 -47.64
CA GLU A 94 -2.10 -22.98 -48.75
C GLU A 94 -1.69 -22.08 -49.93
N HIS A 95 -1.19 -20.88 -49.66
CA HIS A 95 -0.67 -19.98 -50.70
C HIS A 95 0.62 -20.51 -51.34
N GLN A 96 1.57 -21.01 -50.54
CA GLN A 96 2.83 -21.56 -51.07
C GLN A 96 2.63 -22.82 -51.94
N THR A 97 1.63 -23.65 -51.61
CA THR A 97 1.29 -24.83 -52.43
C THR A 97 0.58 -24.47 -53.74
N THR A 98 -0.13 -23.34 -53.77
CA THR A 98 -0.83 -22.84 -54.98
C THR A 98 0.13 -22.19 -55.98
N ASP A 99 1.17 -21.49 -55.52
CA ASP A 99 2.21 -20.90 -56.40
C ASP A 99 3.22 -21.92 -56.95
N ALA A 100 3.29 -23.13 -56.36
CA ALA A 100 4.22 -24.19 -56.77
C ALA A 100 3.60 -25.24 -57.74
N SER A 101 2.33 -25.08 -58.12
CA SER A 101 1.60 -25.96 -59.07
C SER A 101 1.30 -25.24 -60.39
#